data_AF-A0A5W5W9I1-F1
#
_entry.id   AF-A0A5W5W9I1-F1
#
_cell.length_a   1.000
_cell.length_b   1.000
_cell.length_c   1.000
_cell.angle_alpha   90.00
_cell.angle_beta   90.00
_cell.angle_gamma   90.00
#
_symmetry.space_group_name_H-M   'P 1'
#
loop_
_entity.id
_entity.type
_entity.pdbx_description
1 polymer ?
#
loop_
_entity_poly.entity_id
_entity_poly.type
_entity_poly.pdbx_seq_one_letter_code
_entity_poly.pdbx_strand_id
1 'polypeptide(L)'
;MGQLQLVLLDRFARQVTGQSLSDLQPLEGTGSQAHEIIWPLGSFFKNRTEDILKTDYCHDYEPQADQAIEDYVFRDIPWNDAPLPVITVLYERFVQLCSLFVAHKLNNSTTMLPPCIGEKERTKFLALFWLHGMTLPFPVKGQSLFEHGKLFPPQGGVH
;
A
#
# COMPACT_ATOMS: atom_id res chain seq x y z
N MET A 1 -3.57 9.09 9.40
CA MET A 1 -2.57 9.76 8.56
C MET A 1 -1.55 10.44 9.48
N GLY A 2 -0.26 10.15 9.31
CA GLY A 2 0.79 10.78 10.11
C GLY A 2 1.11 12.21 9.66
N GLN A 3 1.69 13.02 10.55
CA GLN A 3 2.09 14.41 10.24
C GLN A 3 3.09 14.47 9.06
N LEU A 4 4.03 13.52 8.99
CA LEU A 4 5.00 13.42 7.89
C LEU A 4 4.32 13.17 6.54
N GLN A 5 3.36 12.24 6.51
CA GLN A 5 2.63 11.89 5.29
C GLN A 5 1.86 13.08 4.70
N LEU A 6 1.22 13.89 5.55
CA LEU A 6 0.56 15.13 5.11
C LEU A 6 1.54 16.13 4.49
N VAL A 7 2.72 16.30 5.10
CA VAL A 7 3.77 17.18 4.56
C VAL A 7 4.26 16.69 3.19
N LEU A 8 4.44 15.39 3.03
CA LEU A 8 4.86 14.80 1.76
C LEU A 8 3.76 14.95 0.68
N LEU A 9 2.49 14.74 1.03
CA LEU A 9 1.36 14.91 0.12
C LEU A 9 1.21 16.37 -0.31
N ASP A 10 1.36 17.34 0.60
CA ASP A 10 1.35 18.76 0.26
C ASP A 10 2.53 19.15 -0.62
N ARG A 11 3.73 18.66 -0.32
CA ARG A 11 4.90 18.85 -1.18
C ARG A 11 4.66 18.31 -2.59
N PHE A 12 4.12 17.10 -2.70
CA PHE A 12 3.83 16.47 -3.99
C PHE A 12 2.77 17.26 -4.76
N ALA A 13 1.68 17.66 -4.11
CA ALA A 13 0.64 18.52 -4.69
C ALA A 13 1.23 19.82 -5.27
N ARG A 14 2.04 20.53 -4.49
CA ARG A 14 2.70 21.76 -4.96
C ARG A 14 3.62 21.52 -6.15
N GLN A 15 4.34 20.41 -6.16
CA GLN A 15 5.24 20.07 -7.26
C GLN A 15 4.49 19.79 -8.57
N VAL A 16 3.31 19.13 -8.50
CA VAL A 16 2.58 18.72 -9.70
C VAL A 16 1.54 19.73 -10.19
N THR A 17 0.95 20.55 -9.30
CA THR A 17 -0.10 21.51 -9.66
C THR A 17 0.25 22.97 -9.36
N GLY A 18 1.30 23.24 -8.58
CA GLY A 18 1.60 24.56 -8.04
C GLY A 18 0.70 25.00 -6.87
N GLN A 19 -0.24 24.16 -6.43
CA GLN A 19 -1.21 24.47 -5.38
C GLN A 19 -0.95 23.67 -4.10
N SER A 20 -1.42 24.16 -2.95
CA SER A 20 -1.37 23.38 -1.70
C SER A 20 -2.38 22.23 -1.76
N LEU A 21 -2.12 21.16 -1.02
CA LEU A 21 -3.07 20.06 -0.85
C LEU A 21 -4.43 20.54 -0.28
N SER A 22 -4.43 21.57 0.57
CA SER A 22 -5.67 22.15 1.13
C SER A 22 -6.54 22.85 0.08
N ASP A 23 -5.94 23.30 -1.02
CA ASP A 23 -6.65 24.02 -2.08
C ASP A 23 -7.20 23.06 -3.14
N LEU A 24 -6.71 21.81 -3.14
CA LEU A 24 -7.16 20.78 -4.04
C LEU A 24 -8.46 20.15 -3.52
N GLN A 25 -9.46 20.06 -4.39
CA GLN A 25 -10.72 19.41 -4.03
C GLN A 25 -10.50 17.89 -3.82
N PRO A 26 -10.88 17.35 -2.66
CA PRO A 26 -10.92 15.91 -2.45
C PRO A 26 -11.91 15.27 -3.42
N LEU A 27 -11.52 14.15 -4.03
CA LEU A 27 -12.42 13.34 -4.83
C LEU A 27 -12.83 12.11 -4.04
N GLU A 28 -14.13 11.88 -3.94
CA GLU A 28 -14.66 10.60 -3.52
C GLU A 28 -14.82 9.68 -4.74
N GLY A 29 -14.49 8.41 -4.55
CA GLY A 29 -14.70 7.40 -5.58
C GLY A 29 -14.92 6.02 -5.01
N THR A 30 -15.12 5.06 -5.89
CA THR A 30 -15.33 3.66 -5.52
C THR A 30 -14.00 2.95 -5.27
N GLY A 31 -14.04 1.85 -4.52
CA GLY A 31 -12.90 0.94 -4.43
C GLY A 31 -12.37 0.46 -5.80
N SER A 32 -13.24 0.30 -6.80
CA SER A 32 -12.83 -0.05 -8.16
C SER A 32 -11.94 1.02 -8.80
N GLN A 33 -12.31 2.31 -8.68
CA GLN A 33 -11.53 3.40 -9.24
C GLN A 33 -10.17 3.54 -8.54
N ALA A 34 -10.13 3.40 -7.22
CA ALA A 34 -8.87 3.42 -6.47
C ALA A 34 -7.97 2.24 -6.86
N HIS A 35 -8.57 1.06 -7.06
CA HIS A 35 -7.85 -0.13 -7.51
C HIS A 35 -7.25 0.05 -8.92
N GLU A 36 -7.99 0.64 -9.86
CA GLU A 36 -7.47 0.92 -11.21
C GLU A 36 -6.27 1.87 -11.19
N ILE A 37 -6.28 2.89 -10.32
CA ILE A 37 -5.19 3.86 -10.20
C ILE A 37 -3.93 3.23 -9.60
N ILE A 38 -4.06 2.34 -8.60
CA ILE A 38 -2.92 1.70 -7.92
C ILE A 38 -2.36 0.50 -8.70
N TRP A 39 -3.19 -0.17 -9.52
CA TRP A 39 -2.86 -1.40 -10.22
C TRP A 39 -1.52 -1.38 -11.00
N PRO A 40 -1.13 -0.28 -11.68
CA PRO A 40 0.14 -0.21 -12.39
C PRO A 40 1.39 -0.48 -11.53
N LEU A 41 1.34 -0.22 -10.21
CA LEU A 41 2.44 -0.52 -9.30
C LEU A 41 2.76 -2.02 -9.23
N GLY A 42 1.79 -2.89 -9.52
CA GLY A 42 1.97 -4.33 -9.59
C GLY A 42 3.08 -4.75 -10.56
N SER A 43 3.37 -3.94 -11.57
CA SER A 43 4.43 -4.21 -12.55
C SER A 43 5.84 -4.26 -11.94
N PHE A 44 6.08 -3.56 -10.83
CA PHE A 44 7.38 -3.51 -10.17
C PHE A 44 7.78 -4.85 -9.54
N PHE A 45 6.81 -5.71 -9.25
CA PHE A 45 7.04 -7.01 -8.58
C PHE A 45 7.22 -8.17 -9.55
N LYS A 46 6.82 -8.01 -10.82
CA LYS A 46 6.62 -9.10 -11.79
C LYS A 46 7.80 -10.07 -11.88
N ASN A 47 9.03 -9.54 -11.93
CA ASN A 47 10.24 -10.34 -12.13
C ASN A 47 10.80 -10.96 -10.85
N ARG A 48 10.20 -10.68 -9.69
CA ARG A 48 10.70 -11.09 -8.37
C ARG A 48 9.64 -11.73 -7.49
N THR A 49 8.45 -12.00 -8.05
CA THR A 49 7.31 -12.57 -7.33
C THR A 49 7.68 -13.85 -6.59
N GLU A 50 8.43 -14.76 -7.23
CA GLU A 50 8.82 -16.03 -6.59
C GLU A 50 9.73 -15.84 -5.38
N ASP A 51 10.68 -14.90 -5.45
CA ASP A 51 11.59 -14.58 -4.35
C ASP A 51 10.86 -13.87 -3.22
N ILE A 52 9.96 -12.95 -3.57
CA ILE A 52 9.10 -12.23 -2.62
C ILE A 52 8.26 -13.21 -1.81
N LEU A 53 7.59 -14.17 -2.47
CA LEU A 53 6.72 -15.14 -1.81
C LEU A 53 7.47 -16.14 -0.90
N LYS A 54 8.79 -16.26 -1.04
CA LYS A 54 9.65 -17.10 -0.19
C LYS A 54 10.34 -16.30 0.93
N THR A 55 10.22 -14.98 0.91
CA THR A 55 10.89 -14.10 1.87
C THR A 55 9.87 -13.65 2.90
N ASP A 56 10.19 -13.88 4.18
CA ASP A 56 9.34 -13.40 5.26
C ASP A 56 9.30 -11.88 5.32
N TYR A 57 8.13 -11.33 5.56
CA TYR A 57 7.97 -9.93 5.88
C TYR A 57 8.67 -9.60 7.19
N CYS A 58 9.36 -8.46 7.23
CA CYS A 58 10.08 -7.99 8.41
C CYS A 58 9.84 -6.49 8.62
N HIS A 59 9.37 -6.14 9.82
CA HIS A 59 9.03 -4.76 10.21
C HIS A 59 10.24 -3.81 10.16
N ASP A 60 11.46 -4.33 10.38
CA ASP A 60 12.68 -3.52 10.40
C ASP A 60 13.01 -2.88 9.03
N TYR A 61 12.36 -3.33 7.96
CA TYR A 61 12.51 -2.79 6.61
C TYR A 61 11.41 -1.80 6.19
N GLU A 62 10.44 -1.52 7.06
CA GLU A 62 9.38 -0.54 6.77
C GLU A 62 9.90 0.87 6.51
N PRO A 63 10.89 1.42 7.25
CA PRO A 63 11.43 2.73 6.96
C PRO A 63 12.08 2.82 5.57
N GLN A 64 12.73 1.75 5.12
CA GLN A 64 13.34 1.66 3.80
C GLN A 64 12.28 1.52 2.70
N ALA A 65 11.15 0.86 2.99
CA ALA A 65 10.00 0.83 2.10
C ALA A 65 9.35 2.22 1.97
N ASP A 66 9.22 2.96 3.06
CA ASP A 66 8.76 4.36 3.04
C ASP A 66 9.69 5.24 2.20
N GLN A 67 11.02 5.09 2.38
CA GLN A 67 12.01 5.78 1.55
C GLN A 67 11.90 5.41 0.06
N ALA A 68 11.64 4.14 -0.27
CA ALA A 68 11.45 3.70 -1.64
C ALA A 68 10.15 4.27 -2.27
N ILE A 69 9.09 4.45 -1.48
CA ILE A 69 7.87 5.15 -1.94
C ILE A 69 8.19 6.62 -2.23
N GLU A 70 8.93 7.29 -1.33
CA GLU A 70 9.36 8.67 -1.55
C GLU A 70 10.25 8.82 -2.79
N ASP A 71 11.22 7.92 -2.99
CA ASP A 71 12.10 7.92 -4.15
C ASP A 71 11.33 7.68 -5.45
N TYR A 72 10.34 6.79 -5.45
CA TYR A 72 9.44 6.62 -6.60
C TYR A 72 8.65 7.89 -6.91
N VAL A 73 8.10 8.53 -5.88
CA VAL A 73 7.23 9.71 -6.04
C VAL A 73 8.04 10.93 -6.52
N PHE A 74 9.16 11.22 -5.86
CA PHE A 74 9.91 12.47 -6.05
C PHE A 74 11.11 12.37 -7.00
N ARG A 75 11.61 11.16 -7.28
CA ARG A 75 12.80 10.93 -8.11
C ARG A 75 12.57 9.96 -9.27
N ASP A 76 11.36 9.44 -9.43
CA ASP A 76 11.01 8.48 -10.48
C ASP A 76 11.84 7.19 -10.42
N ILE A 77 12.33 6.81 -9.24
CA ILE A 77 13.11 5.58 -9.05
C ILE A 77 12.14 4.39 -8.87
N PRO A 78 12.13 3.40 -9.77
CA PRO A 78 11.24 2.25 -9.66
C PRO A 78 11.67 1.28 -8.54
N TRP A 79 10.74 0.50 -8.02
CA TRP A 79 11.02 -0.44 -6.91
C TRP A 79 11.70 -1.74 -7.33
N ASN A 80 11.84 -1.99 -8.65
CA ASN A 80 12.32 -3.25 -9.19
C ASN A 80 13.68 -3.67 -8.62
N ASP A 81 14.55 -2.69 -8.39
CA ASP A 81 15.93 -2.88 -7.92
C ASP A 81 16.07 -2.68 -6.39
N ALA A 82 14.98 -2.47 -5.67
CA ALA A 82 15.02 -2.36 -4.21
C ALA A 82 15.52 -3.68 -3.57
N PRO A 83 16.22 -3.64 -2.43
CA PRO A 83 16.63 -4.86 -1.73
C PRO A 83 15.44 -5.82 -1.48
N LEU A 84 15.68 -7.13 -1.52
CA LEU A 84 14.60 -8.14 -1.40
C LEU A 84 13.70 -7.95 -0.16
N PRO A 85 14.24 -7.69 1.05
CA PRO A 85 13.37 -7.45 2.20
C PRO A 85 12.48 -6.20 2.05
N VAL A 86 12.97 -5.16 1.38
CA VAL A 86 12.25 -3.90 1.14
C VAL A 86 11.12 -4.12 0.13
N ILE A 87 11.41 -4.80 -0.99
CA ILE A 87 10.39 -5.07 -2.01
C ILE A 87 9.31 -6.02 -1.49
N THR A 88 9.64 -6.92 -0.55
CA THR A 88 8.65 -7.76 0.16
C THR A 88 7.69 -6.93 1.01
N VAL A 89 8.18 -5.93 1.76
CA VAL A 89 7.30 -5.00 2.51
C VAL A 89 6.38 -4.22 1.56
N LEU A 90 6.92 -3.69 0.46
CA LEU A 90 6.15 -2.96 -0.54
C LEU A 90 5.07 -3.84 -1.19
N TYR A 91 5.41 -5.10 -1.50
CA TYR A 91 4.49 -6.07 -2.06
C TYR A 91 3.35 -6.40 -1.09
N GLU A 92 3.66 -6.64 0.18
CA GLU A 92 2.64 -6.95 1.20
C GLU A 92 1.66 -5.79 1.38
N ARG A 93 2.17 -4.55 1.49
CA ARG A 93 1.34 -3.34 1.54
C ARG A 93 0.45 -3.20 0.30
N PHE A 94 1.01 -3.44 -0.89
CA PHE A 94 0.26 -3.40 -2.15
C PHE A 94 -0.87 -4.45 -2.20
N VAL A 95 -0.59 -5.71 -1.85
CA VAL A 95 -1.59 -6.80 -1.86
C VAL A 95 -2.70 -6.54 -0.85
N GLN A 96 -2.35 -6.09 0.36
CA GLN A 96 -3.35 -5.78 1.38
C GLN A 96 -4.20 -4.56 1.02
N LEU A 97 -3.60 -3.53 0.40
CA LEU A 97 -4.34 -2.37 -0.11
C LEU A 97 -5.31 -2.77 -1.23
N CYS A 98 -4.89 -3.59 -2.19
CA CYS A 98 -5.77 -4.13 -3.23
C CYS A 98 -6.95 -4.90 -2.61
N SER A 99 -6.69 -5.69 -1.57
CA SER A 99 -7.72 -6.43 -0.83
C SER A 99 -8.72 -5.47 -0.14
N LEU A 100 -8.23 -4.37 0.45
CA LEU A 100 -9.05 -3.32 1.04
C LEU A 100 -9.96 -2.67 0.00
N PHE A 101 -9.44 -2.33 -1.18
CA PHE A 101 -10.23 -1.73 -2.27
C PHE A 101 -11.30 -2.69 -2.82
N VAL A 102 -11.02 -3.99 -2.88
CA VAL A 102 -12.04 -5.02 -3.21
C VAL A 102 -13.13 -5.04 -2.14
N ALA A 103 -12.78 -4.99 -0.86
CA ALA A 103 -13.78 -4.92 0.22
C ALA A 103 -14.63 -3.65 0.13
N HIS A 104 -14.02 -2.49 -0.16
CA HIS A 104 -14.76 -1.24 -0.37
C HIS A 104 -15.78 -1.35 -1.49
N LYS A 105 -15.39 -2.00 -2.60
CA LYS A 105 -16.27 -2.27 -3.75
C LYS A 105 -17.45 -3.16 -3.35
N LEU A 106 -17.21 -4.26 -2.64
CA LEU A 106 -18.28 -5.18 -2.22
C LEU A 106 -19.28 -4.52 -1.27
N ASN A 107 -18.82 -3.58 -0.45
CA ASN A 107 -19.65 -2.83 0.49
C ASN A 107 -20.29 -1.56 -0.09
N ASN A 108 -20.11 -1.27 -1.39
CA ASN A 108 -20.54 -0.01 -2.04
C ASN A 108 -20.08 1.25 -1.28
N SER A 109 -18.94 1.17 -0.61
CA SER A 109 -18.39 2.28 0.17
C SER A 109 -17.47 3.16 -0.69
N THR A 110 -17.49 4.45 -0.40
CA THR A 110 -16.58 5.41 -1.04
C THR A 110 -15.21 5.39 -0.36
N THR A 111 -14.20 5.79 -1.12
CA THR A 111 -12.82 5.99 -0.68
C THR A 111 -12.28 7.28 -1.28
N MET A 112 -11.20 7.78 -0.70
CA MET A 112 -10.52 8.98 -1.15
C MET A 112 -9.69 8.66 -2.40
N LEU A 113 -9.96 9.39 -3.47
CA LEU A 113 -9.16 9.41 -4.68
C LEU A 113 -8.21 10.60 -4.68
N PRO A 114 -7.13 10.56 -5.49
CA PRO A 114 -6.28 11.71 -5.68
C PRO A 114 -7.10 12.90 -6.20
N PRO A 115 -6.70 14.13 -5.89
CA PRO A 115 -7.29 15.32 -6.49
C PRO A 115 -7.14 15.29 -8.03
N CYS A 116 -7.80 16.21 -8.74
CA CYS A 116 -7.77 16.34 -10.22
C CYS A 116 -6.37 16.63 -10.79
N ILE A 117 -5.46 15.68 -10.69
CA ILE A 117 -4.08 15.70 -11.20
C ILE A 117 -3.97 14.74 -12.39
N GLY A 118 -2.87 14.85 -13.13
CA GLY A 118 -2.58 13.98 -14.27
C GLY A 118 -2.55 12.49 -13.89
N GLU A 119 -2.84 11.62 -14.86
CA GLU A 119 -3.05 10.18 -14.63
C GLU A 119 -1.83 9.51 -13.97
N LYS A 120 -0.61 9.87 -14.40
CA LYS A 120 0.63 9.33 -13.82
C LYS A 120 0.82 9.78 -12.37
N GLU A 121 0.47 11.02 -12.09
CA GLU A 121 0.60 11.64 -10.78
C GLU A 121 -0.42 11.06 -9.79
N ARG A 122 -1.58 10.57 -10.26
CA ARG A 122 -2.58 9.88 -9.43
C ARG A 122 -2.04 8.62 -8.79
N THR A 123 -1.30 7.79 -9.54
CA THR A 123 -0.68 6.58 -9.00
C THR A 123 0.35 6.92 -7.93
N LYS A 124 1.22 7.91 -8.18
CA LYS A 124 2.18 8.42 -7.20
C LYS A 124 1.51 8.97 -5.94
N PHE A 125 0.42 9.73 -6.11
CA PHE A 125 -0.36 10.25 -4.99
C PHE A 125 -0.93 9.12 -4.14
N LEU A 126 -1.58 8.12 -4.75
CA LEU A 126 -2.14 6.98 -3.99
C LEU A 126 -1.04 6.13 -3.33
N ALA A 127 0.12 5.95 -3.96
CA ALA A 127 1.24 5.28 -3.33
C ALA A 127 1.65 6.01 -2.04
N LEU A 128 1.79 7.33 -2.08
CA LEU A 128 2.12 8.13 -0.92
C LEU A 128 0.99 8.17 0.13
N PHE A 129 -0.27 8.21 -0.30
CA PHE A 129 -1.42 8.29 0.61
C PHE A 129 -1.73 6.96 1.31
N TRP A 130 -1.65 5.84 0.60
CA TRP A 130 -2.07 4.54 1.14
C TRP A 130 -0.92 3.62 1.56
N LEU A 131 0.25 3.71 0.93
CA LEU A 131 1.36 2.77 1.19
C LEU A 131 2.43 3.35 2.12
N HIS A 132 2.65 4.67 2.14
CA HIS A 132 3.64 5.30 3.02
C HIS A 132 3.17 5.26 4.47
N GLY A 133 4.00 4.73 5.36
CA GLY A 133 3.65 4.53 6.77
C GLY A 133 2.43 3.64 6.98
N MET A 134 2.09 2.78 6.01
CA MET A 134 0.91 1.93 6.07
C MET A 134 1.01 0.94 7.23
N THR A 135 0.11 1.06 8.20
CA THR A 135 -0.19 -0.04 9.11
C THR A 135 -1.00 -1.10 8.36
N LEU A 136 -0.51 -2.33 8.31
CA LEU A 136 -1.16 -3.41 7.59
C LEU A 136 -2.56 -3.70 8.17
N PRO A 137 -3.63 -3.66 7.36
CA PRO A 137 -5.00 -3.90 7.82
C PRO A 137 -5.26 -5.37 8.19
N PHE A 138 -4.43 -6.28 7.68
CA PHE A 138 -4.53 -7.72 7.94
C PHE A 138 -3.18 -8.28 8.42
N PRO A 139 -3.19 -9.37 9.20
CA PRO A 139 -1.96 -10.09 9.51
C PRO A 139 -1.25 -10.55 8.24
N VAL A 140 0.08 -10.47 8.21
CA VAL A 140 0.87 -11.00 7.10
C VAL A 140 0.68 -12.52 6.99
N LYS A 141 0.68 -13.06 5.77
CA LYS A 141 0.69 -14.51 5.55
C LYS A 141 1.86 -15.17 6.31
N GLY A 142 1.60 -16.23 7.06
CA GLY A 142 2.56 -16.84 7.99
C GLY A 142 2.55 -16.26 9.42
N GLN A 143 1.91 -15.11 9.63
CA GLN A 143 1.63 -14.55 10.97
C GLN A 143 0.14 -14.60 11.32
N SER A 144 -0.64 -15.38 10.57
CA SER A 144 -2.02 -15.65 10.92
C SER A 144 -2.08 -16.30 12.29
N LEU A 145 -2.86 -15.72 13.21
CA LEU A 145 -3.20 -16.33 14.52
C LEU A 145 -3.80 -17.75 14.38
N PHE A 146 -4.14 -18.17 13.17
CA PHE A 146 -4.51 -19.56 12.86
C PHE A 146 -3.36 -20.56 12.97
N GLU A 147 -2.09 -20.15 12.99
CA GLU A 147 -0.96 -21.06 13.24
C GLU A 147 -0.83 -21.47 14.73
N HIS A 148 -1.56 -20.83 15.65
CA HIS A 148 -1.53 -21.18 17.07
C HIS A 148 -2.62 -22.17 17.49
N GLY A 149 -3.23 -22.94 16.58
CA GLY A 149 -4.08 -24.09 16.92
C GLY A 149 -5.25 -23.80 17.88
N LYS A 150 -5.69 -22.54 18.01
CA LYS A 150 -6.65 -22.08 19.04
C LYS A 150 -8.06 -21.81 18.51
N LEU A 151 -8.48 -22.53 17.47
CA LEU A 151 -9.86 -22.50 16.97
C LEU A 151 -10.54 -23.86 16.86
N PHE A 152 -9.84 -24.94 17.20
CA PHE A 152 -10.49 -26.21 17.47
C PHE A 152 -10.62 -26.36 18.98
N PRO A 153 -11.82 -26.65 19.53
CA PRO A 153 -11.87 -27.11 20.92
C PRO A 153 -10.92 -28.30 21.05
N PRO A 154 -10.25 -28.49 22.20
CA PRO A 154 -9.43 -29.68 22.41
C PRO A 154 -10.30 -30.88 22.03
N GLN A 155 -9.83 -31.68 21.05
CA GLN A 155 -10.47 -32.95 20.78
C GLN A 155 -10.47 -33.67 22.12
N GLY A 156 -11.67 -33.89 22.66
CA GLY A 156 -11.87 -34.51 23.94
C GLY A 156 -11.23 -35.88 23.92
N GLY A 157 -10.00 -35.97 24.43
CA GLY A 157 -9.40 -37.21 24.82
C GLY A 157 -9.91 -37.54 26.20
N VAL A 158 -10.89 -38.45 26.30
CA VAL A 158 -11.10 -39.25 27.50
C VAL A 158 -11.63 -40.62 27.08
N HIS A 159 -10.80 -41.63 27.36
CA HIS A 159 -11.05 -43.04 27.68
C HIS A 159 -12.31 -43.75 27.20
#